data_AF-A0AAN5A0T9-F1
#
_entry.id   AF-A0AAN5A0T9-F1
#
_cell.length_a   1.000
_cell.length_b   1.000
_cell.length_c   1.000
_cell.angle_alpha   90.00
_cell.angle_beta   90.00
_cell.angle_gamma   90.00
#
_symmetry.space_group_name_H-M   'P 1'
#
loop_
_entity.id
_entity.type
_entity.pdbx_description
1 polymer ?
#
loop_
_entity_poly.entity_id
_entity_poly.type
_entity_poly.pdbx_seq_one_letter_code
_entity_poly.pdbx_strand_id
1 'polypeptide(L)'
;MQHTPDLQSLLHNLNTTRHFFGWLREEGDSLIASAKLLGGAKWAKCAHRVVGCAKAGDDIAVWRKDLHALRRLLHLEFTDDIESEEAHLFMAIHPDDPRADEARICAEALDRGLSALEALRRSGLTNVREAA
;
A
#
# COMPACT_ATOMS: atom_id res chain seq x y z
N MET A 1 32.27 3.32 3.33
CA MET A 1 31.75 4.57 2.75
C MET A 1 30.51 4.95 3.53
N GLN A 2 30.59 5.97 4.38
CA GLN A 2 29.43 6.49 5.09
C GLN A 2 28.61 7.28 4.05
N HIS A 3 27.52 6.70 3.56
CA HIS A 3 26.55 7.47 2.78
C HIS A 3 25.88 8.44 3.75
N THR A 4 26.34 9.69 3.78
CA THR A 4 25.51 10.78 4.28
C THR A 4 24.27 10.77 3.38
N PRO A 5 23.07 10.46 3.90
CA PRO A 5 21.87 10.54 3.09
C PRO A 5 21.76 11.98 2.58
N ASP A 6 21.66 12.12 1.27
CA ASP A 6 21.45 13.41 0.63
C ASP A 6 20.18 14.05 1.21
N LEU A 7 20.33 15.25 1.80
CA LEU A 7 19.24 15.95 2.48
C LEU A 7 18.03 16.16 1.56
N GLN A 8 18.28 16.38 0.26
CA GLN A 8 17.23 16.52 -0.73
C GLN A 8 16.45 15.22 -0.92
N SER A 9 17.16 14.08 -0.99
CA SER A 9 16.56 12.75 -1.03
C SER A 9 15.74 12.44 0.24
N LEU A 10 16.20 12.86 1.42
CA LEU A 10 15.42 12.71 2.66
C LEU A 10 14.13 13.52 2.65
N LEU A 11 14.21 14.81 2.28
CA LEU A 11 13.04 15.69 2.20
C LEU A 11 12.03 15.18 1.17
N HIS A 12 12.52 14.68 0.03
CA HIS A 12 11.66 14.06 -0.97
C HIS A 12 10.91 12.84 -0.40
N ASN A 13 11.61 11.93 0.26
CA ASN A 13 10.98 10.73 0.85
C ASN A 13 10.01 11.07 1.99
N LEU A 14 10.29 12.11 2.79
CA LEU A 14 9.37 12.62 3.81
C LEU A 14 8.08 13.16 3.18
N ASN A 15 8.20 13.98 2.13
CA ASN A 15 7.05 14.50 1.40
C ASN A 15 6.24 13.37 0.75
N THR A 16 6.90 12.42 0.09
CA THR A 16 6.24 11.26 -0.52
C THR A 16 5.51 10.42 0.52
N THR A 17 6.11 10.20 1.70
CA THR A 17 5.47 9.48 2.80
C THR A 17 4.25 10.22 3.33
N ARG A 18 4.33 11.56 3.48
CA ARG A 18 3.19 12.40 3.88
C ARG A 18 2.06 12.34 2.84
N HIS A 19 2.38 12.48 1.56
CA HIS A 19 1.40 12.33 0.49
C HIS A 19 0.75 10.95 0.48
N PHE A 20 1.52 9.90 0.74
CA PHE A 20 1.00 8.55 0.84
C PHE A 20 0.02 8.38 2.00
N PHE A 21 0.31 8.95 3.18
CA PHE A 21 -0.63 8.94 4.30
C PHE A 21 -1.89 9.76 4.02
N GLY A 22 -1.76 10.93 3.38
CA GLY A 22 -2.91 11.72 2.91
C GLY A 22 -3.79 10.91 1.95
N TRP A 23 -3.18 10.28 0.95
CA TRP A 23 -3.87 9.41 0.01
C TRP A 23 -4.58 8.25 0.70
N LEU A 24 -3.96 7.56 1.68
CA LEU A 24 -4.63 6.48 2.42
C LEU A 24 -5.89 6.95 3.17
N ARG A 25 -5.96 8.22 3.57
CA ARG A 25 -7.14 8.76 4.26
C ARG A 25 -8.24 9.17 3.29
N GLU A 26 -7.86 9.83 2.20
CA GLU A 26 -8.78 10.39 1.21
C GLU A 26 -9.31 9.30 0.27
N GLU A 27 -8.43 8.42 -0.21
CA GLU A 27 -8.69 7.42 -1.25
C GLU A 27 -8.65 5.98 -0.71
N GLY A 28 -8.67 5.81 0.62
CA GLY A 28 -8.60 4.49 1.25
C GLY A 28 -9.74 3.54 0.84
N ASP A 29 -10.91 4.09 0.48
CA ASP A 29 -12.06 3.30 0.03
C ASP A 29 -11.79 2.62 -1.32
N SER A 30 -11.06 3.29 -2.22
CA SER A 30 -10.60 2.75 -3.50
C SER A 30 -9.64 1.57 -3.30
N LEU A 31 -8.75 1.66 -2.31
CA LEU A 31 -7.88 0.54 -1.92
C LEU A 31 -8.68 -0.64 -1.37
N ILE A 32 -9.70 -0.39 -0.54
CA ILE A 32 -10.58 -1.43 0.00
C ILE A 32 -11.36 -2.12 -1.11
N ALA A 33 -11.92 -1.35 -2.05
CA ALA A 33 -12.65 -1.88 -3.19
C ALA A 33 -11.75 -2.74 -4.09
N SER A 34 -10.54 -2.26 -4.38
CA SER A 34 -9.53 -2.99 -5.17
C SER A 34 -9.09 -4.29 -4.49
N ALA A 35 -8.83 -4.26 -3.18
CA ALA A 35 -8.49 -5.45 -2.41
C ALA A 35 -9.65 -6.47 -2.38
N LYS A 36 -10.90 -5.99 -2.31
CA LYS A 36 -12.09 -6.84 -2.39
C LYS A 36 -12.25 -7.46 -3.78
N LEU A 37 -11.97 -6.70 -4.84
CA LEU A 37 -12.07 -7.17 -6.21
C LEU A 37 -11.09 -8.33 -6.46
N LEU A 38 -9.83 -8.17 -6.03
CA LEU A 38 -8.75 -9.10 -6.35
C LEU A 38 -8.65 -10.29 -5.39
N GLY A 39 -9.07 -10.13 -4.13
CA GLY A 39 -8.93 -11.18 -3.11
C GLY A 39 -10.16 -11.36 -2.21
N GLY A 40 -11.27 -10.67 -2.48
CA GLY A 40 -12.50 -10.87 -1.74
C GLY A 40 -12.46 -10.32 -0.31
N ALA A 41 -13.31 -10.88 0.55
CA ALA A 41 -13.63 -10.28 1.85
C ALA A 41 -12.44 -10.27 2.84
N LYS A 42 -11.56 -11.28 2.76
CA LYS A 42 -10.36 -11.36 3.60
C LYS A 42 -9.44 -10.18 3.34
N TRP A 43 -9.20 -9.88 2.07
CA TRP A 43 -8.31 -8.80 1.64
C TRP A 43 -8.94 -7.42 1.83
N ALA A 44 -10.26 -7.29 1.63
CA ALA A 44 -10.99 -6.08 1.99
C ALA A 44 -10.86 -5.72 3.49
N LYS A 45 -10.92 -6.72 4.38
CA LYS A 45 -10.69 -6.52 5.83
C LYS A 45 -9.26 -6.09 6.14
N CYS A 46 -8.28 -6.63 5.43
CA CYS A 46 -6.88 -6.23 5.54
C CYS A 46 -6.70 -4.75 5.15
N ALA A 47 -7.24 -4.35 4.00
CA ALA A 47 -7.25 -2.95 3.55
C ALA A 47 -7.96 -2.03 4.53
N HIS A 48 -9.10 -2.45 5.07
CA HIS A 48 -9.83 -1.69 6.11
C HIS A 48 -8.97 -1.41 7.34
N ARG A 49 -8.19 -2.39 7.79
CA ARG A 49 -7.31 -2.20 8.94
C ARG A 49 -6.21 -1.19 8.66
N VAL A 50 -5.57 -1.31 7.50
CA VAL A 50 -4.53 -0.37 7.03
C VAL A 50 -5.06 1.05 6.96
N VAL A 51 -6.20 1.25 6.30
CA VAL A 51 -6.85 2.57 6.17
C VAL A 51 -7.28 3.10 7.54
N GLY A 52 -7.84 2.25 8.40
CA GLY A 52 -8.21 2.60 9.76
C GLY A 52 -7.03 3.09 10.59
N CYS A 53 -5.91 2.35 10.57
CA CYS A 53 -4.68 2.76 11.25
C CYS A 53 -4.10 4.06 10.68
N ALA A 54 -4.11 4.24 9.36
CA ALA A 54 -3.65 5.48 8.71
C ALA A 54 -4.51 6.71 9.09
N LYS A 55 -5.83 6.51 9.24
CA LYS A 55 -6.78 7.54 9.71
C LYS A 55 -6.62 7.84 11.20
N ALA A 56 -6.31 6.82 12.02
CA ALA A 56 -6.04 6.98 13.45
C ALA A 56 -4.67 7.62 13.75
N GLY A 57 -3.77 7.67 12.76
CA GLY A 57 -2.39 8.13 12.97
C GLY A 57 -1.53 7.11 13.72
N ASP A 58 -1.88 5.82 13.64
CA ASP A 58 -1.14 4.74 14.27
C ASP A 58 0.25 4.57 13.65
N ASP A 59 1.17 4.03 14.46
CA ASP A 59 2.51 3.71 13.99
C ASP A 59 2.46 2.68 12.86
N ILE A 60 3.11 2.99 11.74
CA ILE A 60 3.21 2.11 10.58
C ILE A 60 3.79 0.74 10.92
N ALA A 61 4.63 0.63 11.95
CA ALA A 61 5.16 -0.64 12.43
C ALA A 61 4.05 -1.66 12.74
N VAL A 62 2.87 -1.20 13.18
CA VAL A 62 1.72 -2.04 13.54
C VAL A 62 1.09 -2.70 12.32
N TRP A 63 0.99 -1.96 11.20
CA TRP A 63 0.25 -2.40 10.01
C TRP A 63 1.13 -2.56 8.76
N ARG A 64 2.45 -2.48 8.90
CA ARG A 64 3.43 -2.66 7.82
C ARG A 64 3.30 -4.03 7.14
N LYS A 65 3.07 -5.10 7.91
CA LYS A 65 2.90 -6.45 7.34
C LYS A 65 1.68 -6.50 6.43
N ASP A 66 0.57 -5.93 6.89
CA ASP A 66 -0.67 -5.84 6.12
C ASP A 66 -0.47 -4.98 4.87
N LEU A 67 0.31 -3.90 4.96
CA LEU A 67 0.65 -3.05 3.82
C LEU A 67 1.45 -3.79 2.75
N HIS A 68 2.47 -4.54 3.15
CA HIS A 68 3.23 -5.38 2.21
C HIS A 68 2.35 -6.49 1.62
N ALA A 69 1.47 -7.10 2.41
CA ALA A 69 0.55 -8.12 1.91
C ALA A 69 -0.40 -7.54 0.83
N LEU A 70 -0.96 -6.35 1.05
CA LEU A 70 -1.82 -5.67 0.08
C LEU A 70 -1.06 -5.32 -1.20
N ARG A 71 0.18 -4.83 -1.09
CA ARG A 71 1.03 -4.61 -2.26
C ARG A 71 1.18 -5.89 -3.08
N ARG A 72 1.49 -7.02 -2.44
CA ARG A 72 1.63 -8.32 -3.13
C ARG A 72 0.33 -8.75 -3.82
N LEU A 73 -0.83 -8.52 -3.19
CA LEU A 73 -2.13 -8.77 -3.80
C LEU A 73 -2.36 -7.93 -5.05
N LEU A 74 -2.11 -6.62 -4.98
CA LEU A 74 -2.32 -5.72 -6.12
C LEU A 74 -1.35 -5.99 -7.28
N HIS A 75 -0.20 -6.59 -6.99
CA HIS A 75 0.75 -7.11 -7.98
C HIS A 75 0.47 -8.54 -8.43
N LEU A 76 -0.69 -9.10 -8.04
CA LEU A 76 -1.16 -10.43 -8.42
C LEU A 76 -0.25 -11.59 -7.97
N GLU A 77 0.57 -11.39 -6.94
CA GLU A 77 1.51 -12.43 -6.45
C GLU A 77 0.81 -13.62 -5.75
N PHE A 78 -0.52 -13.65 -5.71
CA PHE A 78 -1.32 -14.76 -5.17
C PHE A 78 -2.10 -15.52 -6.25
N THR A 79 -1.92 -15.17 -7.53
CA THR A 79 -2.61 -15.84 -8.64
C THR A 79 -1.81 -16.99 -9.26
N ASP A 80 -0.65 -17.33 -8.71
CA ASP A 80 0.21 -18.42 -9.20
C ASP A 80 -0.41 -19.81 -8.94
N ASP A 81 -1.22 -19.92 -7.88
CA ASP A 81 -2.01 -21.11 -7.59
C ASP A 81 -3.41 -20.96 -8.20
N ILE A 82 -3.68 -21.69 -9.28
CA ILE A 82 -4.94 -21.60 -10.03
C ILE A 82 -6.14 -22.00 -9.17
N GLU A 83 -5.96 -22.80 -8.11
CA GLU A 83 -7.03 -23.21 -7.20
C GLU A 83 -7.29 -22.17 -6.09
N SER A 84 -6.49 -21.12 -6.00
CA SER A 84 -6.65 -20.09 -4.98
C SER A 84 -7.89 -19.21 -5.23
N GLU A 85 -8.49 -18.71 -4.15
CA GLU A 85 -9.61 -17.77 -4.24
C GLU A 85 -9.20 -16.51 -5.03
N GLU A 86 -7.97 -16.04 -4.83
CA GLU A 86 -7.39 -14.90 -5.52
C GLU A 86 -7.27 -15.12 -7.04
N ALA A 87 -6.82 -16.30 -7.48
CA ALA A 87 -6.72 -16.63 -8.91
C ALA A 87 -8.11 -16.69 -9.57
N HIS A 88 -9.08 -17.30 -8.89
CA HIS A 88 -10.46 -17.37 -9.38
C HIS A 88 -11.10 -15.98 -9.51
N LEU A 89 -10.91 -15.12 -8.50
CA LEU A 89 -11.42 -13.76 -8.53
C LEU A 89 -10.75 -12.94 -9.63
N PHE A 90 -9.43 -13.05 -9.79
CA PHE A 90 -8.71 -12.37 -10.85
C PHE A 90 -9.17 -12.81 -12.26
N MET A 91 -9.31 -14.11 -12.50
CA MET A 91 -9.79 -14.63 -13.79
C MET A 91 -11.21 -14.18 -14.15
N ALA A 92 -12.03 -13.83 -13.16
CA ALA A 92 -13.38 -13.31 -13.37
C ALA A 92 -13.41 -11.82 -13.75
N ILE A 93 -12.29 -11.10 -13.67
CA ILE A 93 -12.20 -9.68 -14.01
C ILE A 93 -11.99 -9.54 -15.52
N HIS A 94 -12.83 -8.73 -16.15
CA HIS A 94 -12.67 -8.41 -17.57
C HIS A 94 -11.44 -7.48 -17.76
N PRO A 95 -10.63 -7.65 -18.82
CA PRO A 95 -9.48 -6.78 -19.07
C PRO A 95 -9.84 -5.28 -19.15
N ASP A 96 -11.02 -4.96 -19.70
CA ASP A 96 -11.55 -3.58 -19.79
C ASP A 96 -12.40 -3.17 -18.57
N ASP A 97 -12.34 -3.91 -17.46
CA ASP A 97 -13.05 -3.52 -16.25
C ASP A 97 -12.38 -2.27 -15.64
N PRO A 98 -13.10 -1.13 -15.51
CA PRO A 98 -12.51 0.10 -14.97
C PRO A 98 -12.00 -0.07 -13.53
N ARG A 99 -12.51 -1.05 -12.78
CA ARG A 99 -12.03 -1.35 -11.43
C ARG A 99 -10.64 -2.00 -11.42
N ALA A 100 -10.22 -2.61 -12.54
CA ALA A 100 -8.85 -3.09 -12.71
C ALA A 100 -7.86 -1.92 -12.83
N ASP A 101 -8.26 -0.83 -13.49
CA ASP A 101 -7.46 0.40 -13.55
C ASP A 101 -7.31 1.05 -12.17
N GLU A 102 -8.39 1.10 -11.39
CA GLU A 102 -8.34 1.57 -9.99
C GLU A 102 -7.37 0.73 -9.15
N ALA A 103 -7.38 -0.60 -9.32
CA ALA A 103 -6.46 -1.49 -8.63
C ALA A 103 -4.99 -1.22 -9.01
N ARG A 104 -4.72 -0.94 -10.30
CA ARG A 104 -3.39 -0.53 -10.77
C ARG A 104 -2.94 0.79 -10.15
N ILE A 105 -3.82 1.79 -10.10
CA ILE A 105 -3.54 3.09 -9.47
C ILE A 105 -3.20 2.89 -7.98
N CYS A 106 -3.96 2.05 -7.28
CA CYS A 106 -3.68 1.69 -5.89
C CYS A 106 -2.33 0.99 -5.74
N ALA A 107 -1.96 0.12 -6.68
CA ALA A 107 -0.67 -0.58 -6.68
C ALA A 107 0.50 0.40 -6.77
N GLU A 108 0.41 1.36 -7.70
CA GLU A 108 1.42 2.40 -7.86
C GLU A 108 1.55 3.30 -6.62
N ALA A 109 0.42 3.68 -6.01
CA ALA A 109 0.42 4.48 -4.79
C ALA A 109 1.11 3.72 -3.64
N LEU A 110 0.83 2.42 -3.50
CA LEU A 110 1.46 1.54 -2.52
C LEU A 110 2.96 1.37 -2.75
N ASP A 111 3.39 1.19 -4.01
CA ASP A 111 4.81 1.08 -4.36
C ASP A 111 5.58 2.34 -3.99
N ARG A 112 5.06 3.51 -4.36
CA ARG A 112 5.69 4.81 -4.06
C ARG A 112 5.78 5.04 -2.55
N GLY A 113 4.67 4.78 -1.84
CA GLY A 113 4.60 4.92 -0.38
C GLY A 113 5.58 4.00 0.33
N LEU A 114 5.55 2.70 0.03
CA LEU A 114 6.44 1.71 0.65
C LEU A 114 7.91 1.97 0.35
N SER A 115 8.23 2.39 -0.89
CA SER A 115 9.62 2.74 -1.26
C SER A 115 10.13 3.93 -0.46
N ALA A 116 9.32 4.98 -0.30
CA ALA A 116 9.67 6.15 0.49
C ALA A 116 9.87 5.80 1.98
N LEU A 117 8.97 4.98 2.54
CA LEU A 117 9.06 4.49 3.92
C LEU A 117 10.31 3.65 4.15
N GLU A 118 10.68 2.80 3.20
CA GLU A 118 11.91 2.02 3.27
C GLU A 118 13.16 2.87 3.18
N ALA A 119 13.16 3.88 2.31
CA ALA A 119 14.27 4.83 2.20
C ALA A 119 14.48 5.58 3.52
N LEU A 120 13.41 6.10 4.14
CA LEU A 120 13.48 6.77 5.44
C LEU A 120 14.00 5.84 6.54
N ARG A 121 13.52 4.60 6.58
CA ARG A 121 14.00 3.60 7.53
C ARG A 121 15.49 3.32 7.37
N ARG A 122 15.98 3.17 6.14
CA ARG A 122 17.41 2.93 5.85
C ARG A 122 18.28 4.11 6.27
N SER A 123 17.73 5.33 6.25
CA SER A 123 18.38 6.53 6.74
C SER A 123 18.29 6.73 8.26
N GLY A 124 17.71 5.79 9.01
CA GLY A 124 17.59 5.85 10.47
C GLY A 124 16.35 6.59 10.99
N LEU A 125 15.45 7.05 10.11
CA LEU A 125 14.16 7.63 10.47
C LEU A 125 13.12 6.50 10.56
N THR A 126 13.11 5.79 11.69
CA THR A 126 12.20 4.66 11.95
C THR A 126 10.83 5.08 12.46
N ASN A 127 10.74 6.23 13.14
CA ASN A 127 9.51 6.76 13.72
C ASN A 127 8.96 7.89 12.86
N VAL A 128 8.65 7.61 11.60
CA VAL A 128 7.92 8.57 10.75
C VAL A 128 6.46 8.56 11.23
N ARG A 129 6.23 9.24 12.35
CA ARG A 129 4.90 9.66 12.77
C ARG A 129 4.55 10.87 11.94
N GLU A 130 3.39 10.86 11.31
CA GLU A 130 2.89 12.12 10.78
C GLU A 130 2.64 13.04 11.98
N ALA A 131 3.23 14.24 11.95
CA ALA A 131 2.87 15.28 12.90
C ALA A 131 1.43 15.69 12.59
N ALA A 132 0.54 15.48 13.55
CA ALA A 132 -0.88 15.83 13.47
C ALA A 132 -1.10 17.31 13.19
#